data_AF-A0A644Y5P1-F1
#
_entry.id   AF-A0A644Y5P1-F1
#
_cell.length_a   1.000
_cell.length_b   1.000
_cell.length_c   1.000
_cell.angle_alpha   90.00
_cell.angle_beta   90.00
_cell.angle_gamma   90.00
#
_symmetry.space_group_name_H-M   'P 1'
#
loop_
_entity.id
_entity.type
_entity.pdbx_description
1 polymer ?
#
loop_
_entity_poly.entity_id
_entity_poly.type
_entity_poly.pdbx_seq_one_letter_code
_entity_poly.pdbx_strand_id
1 'polypeptide(L)'
;MVIEIYDGAIKEVKISTMLYFILFFPTLSSGPIDRSRRFEKELEKKIPRDEYINDYLIPGFKKIFMGIGYKFVIAFMINIFLMSRIPSKPSFTSVICYMYTYSLYLFFDFGGYSLFAVGTSYIFGIQAPDNFNKPFLSKDMKEFWTRWHISLSRWFGDYIFSRFVIASMRKKRFKKRATASHVAQMITMLVMGAWHGLTWYYIAYGVYQGLVLVLTDIYQKKSKFYKKHKKEKWFEIVQIVVTFHIACFGLLIFSGHYA
;
A
#
# COMPACT_ATOMS: atom_id res chain seq x y z
N MET A 1 -3.63 -16.65 -8.31
CA MET A 1 -3.77 -17.99 -8.92
C MET A 1 -4.81 -18.90 -8.24
N VAL A 2 -4.55 -19.60 -7.13
CA VAL A 2 -5.49 -20.61 -6.55
C VAL A 2 -6.93 -20.09 -6.41
N ILE A 3 -7.08 -18.87 -5.86
CA ILE A 3 -8.38 -18.23 -5.68
C ILE A 3 -9.07 -17.90 -7.03
N GLU A 4 -8.30 -17.59 -8.07
CA GLU A 4 -8.81 -17.32 -9.43
C GLU A 4 -9.17 -18.60 -10.19
N ILE A 5 -8.54 -19.73 -9.86
CA ILE A 5 -8.94 -21.07 -10.33
C ILE A 5 -10.27 -21.46 -9.70
N TYR A 6 -10.43 -21.26 -8.38
CA TYR A 6 -11.70 -21.50 -7.68
C TYR A 6 -12.87 -20.68 -8.24
N ASP A 7 -12.61 -19.43 -8.65
CA ASP A 7 -13.59 -18.57 -9.32
C ASP A 7 -13.86 -18.94 -10.80
N GLY A 8 -13.13 -19.92 -11.37
CA GLY A 8 -13.21 -20.28 -12.80
C GLY A 8 -12.61 -19.24 -13.76
N ALA A 9 -11.87 -18.25 -13.23
CA ALA A 9 -11.24 -17.18 -14.00
C ALA A 9 -9.90 -17.59 -14.64
N ILE A 10 -9.30 -18.67 -14.16
CA ILE A 10 -8.17 -19.39 -14.78
C ILE A 10 -8.65 -20.84 -15.00
N LYS A 11 -8.60 -21.30 -16.26
CA LYS A 11 -9.07 -22.65 -16.66
C LYS A 11 -7.92 -23.63 -16.93
N GLU A 12 -6.80 -23.10 -17.41
CA GLU A 12 -5.59 -23.85 -17.73
C GLU A 12 -4.41 -23.17 -17.02
N VAL A 13 -3.41 -23.96 -16.62
CA VAL A 13 -2.21 -23.47 -15.93
C VAL A 13 -0.98 -24.07 -16.61
N LYS A 14 -0.26 -23.27 -17.41
CA LYS A 14 1.04 -23.64 -17.95
C LYS A 14 2.06 -23.59 -16.81
N ILE A 15 2.69 -24.73 -16.49
CA ILE A 15 3.66 -24.83 -15.37
C ILE A 15 4.82 -23.84 -15.53
N SER A 16 5.32 -23.65 -16.76
CA SER A 16 6.36 -22.66 -17.07
C SER A 16 5.94 -21.22 -16.76
N THR A 17 4.77 -20.78 -17.23
CA THR A 17 4.21 -19.45 -16.92
C THR A 17 3.98 -19.26 -15.43
N MET A 18 3.46 -20.28 -14.74
CA MET A 18 3.26 -20.27 -13.30
C MET A 18 4.58 -20.10 -12.55
N LEU A 19 5.60 -20.90 -12.88
CA LEU A 19 6.93 -20.81 -12.27
C LEU A 19 7.55 -19.44 -12.54
N TYR A 20 7.46 -18.92 -13.77
CA TYR A 20 8.01 -17.60 -14.09
C TYR A 20 7.30 -16.47 -13.34
N PHE A 21 5.96 -16.53 -13.19
CA PHE A 21 5.19 -15.58 -12.38
C PHE A 21 5.60 -15.61 -10.90
N ILE A 22 5.77 -16.80 -10.31
CA ILE A 22 6.16 -16.97 -8.90
C ILE A 22 7.62 -16.55 -8.67
N LEU A 23 8.52 -16.89 -9.59
CA LEU A 23 9.97 -16.68 -9.48
C LEU A 23 10.45 -15.41 -10.19
N PHE A 24 9.55 -14.48 -10.52
CA PHE A 24 9.91 -13.25 -11.24
C PHE A 24 10.84 -12.38 -10.38
N PHE A 25 12.15 -12.50 -10.62
CA PHE A 25 13.18 -12.00 -9.73
C PHE A 25 13.09 -10.49 -9.40
N PRO A 26 12.64 -9.57 -10.29
CA PRO A 26 12.53 -8.15 -9.95
C PRO A 26 11.57 -7.87 -8.81
N THR A 27 10.57 -8.74 -8.59
CA THR A 27 9.57 -8.58 -7.54
C THR A 27 9.64 -9.62 -6.42
N LEU A 28 10.49 -10.64 -6.57
CA LEU A 28 10.52 -11.84 -5.71
C LEU A 28 10.73 -11.57 -4.21
N SER A 29 11.63 -10.64 -3.86
CA SER A 29 12.00 -10.41 -2.46
C SER A 29 11.00 -9.52 -1.70
N SER A 30 10.61 -8.37 -2.26
CA SER A 30 9.62 -7.44 -1.64
C SER A 30 9.00 -6.49 -2.67
N GLY A 31 8.89 -6.91 -3.94
CA GLY A 31 8.36 -6.05 -4.99
C GLY A 31 6.83 -5.92 -4.98
N PRO A 32 6.25 -5.24 -5.98
CA PRO A 32 4.81 -5.18 -6.13
C PRO A 32 4.17 -6.57 -6.30
N ILE A 33 3.12 -6.83 -5.54
CA ILE A 33 2.30 -8.05 -5.65
C ILE A 33 1.45 -7.97 -6.91
N ASP A 34 1.76 -8.77 -7.93
CA ASP A 34 1.00 -8.85 -9.18
C ASP A 34 -0.03 -10.01 -9.17
N ARG A 35 -0.85 -10.10 -10.23
CA ARG A 35 -1.85 -11.15 -10.46
C ARG A 35 -1.43 -11.98 -11.67
N SER A 36 -1.51 -13.30 -11.57
CA SER A 36 -1.07 -14.22 -12.63
C SER A 36 -1.70 -13.89 -14.00
N ARG A 37 -3.00 -13.58 -14.05
CA ARG A 37 -3.71 -13.20 -15.29
C ARG A 37 -3.27 -11.88 -15.90
N ARG A 38 -2.67 -10.99 -15.11
CA ARG A 38 -2.15 -9.69 -15.57
C ARG A 38 -0.72 -9.85 -16.05
N PHE A 39 0.10 -10.58 -15.30
CA PHE A 39 1.46 -10.93 -15.66
C PHE A 39 1.54 -11.73 -16.97
N GLU A 40 0.69 -12.75 -17.13
CA GLU A 40 0.61 -13.57 -18.36
C GLU A 40 0.26 -12.73 -19.60
N LYS A 41 -0.61 -11.71 -19.45
CA LYS A 41 -0.93 -10.77 -20.53
C LYS A 41 0.24 -9.86 -20.92
N GLU A 42 1.11 -9.49 -20.00
CA GLU A 42 2.35 -8.77 -20.33
C GLU A 42 3.34 -9.71 -21.04
N LEU A 43 3.46 -10.95 -20.55
CA LEU A 43 4.37 -11.95 -21.09
C LEU A 43 4.03 -12.35 -22.53
N GLU A 44 2.75 -12.47 -22.86
CA GLU A 44 2.27 -12.78 -24.22
C GLU A 44 2.21 -11.53 -25.14
N LYS A 45 2.47 -10.32 -24.61
CA LYS A 45 2.46 -9.08 -25.40
C LYS A 45 3.68 -9.00 -26.30
N LYS A 46 3.45 -8.89 -27.62
CA LYS A 46 4.50 -8.50 -28.57
C LYS A 46 4.74 -7.00 -28.47
N ILE A 47 5.93 -6.59 -28.04
CA ILE A 47 6.30 -5.19 -27.85
C ILE A 47 7.18 -4.73 -29.04
N PRO A 48 6.73 -3.79 -29.88
CA PRO A 48 7.55 -3.17 -30.92
C PRO A 48 8.78 -2.45 -30.32
N ARG A 49 9.85 -2.32 -31.11
CA ARG A 49 11.11 -1.70 -30.65
C ARG A 49 10.91 -0.29 -30.08
N ASP A 50 10.11 0.53 -30.75
CA ASP A 50 9.89 1.93 -30.33
C ASP A 50 9.03 2.03 -29.07
N GLU A 51 8.04 1.13 -28.92
CA GLU A 51 7.25 1.02 -27.69
C GLU A 51 8.14 0.55 -26.53
N TYR A 52 9.00 -0.44 -26.75
CA TYR A 52 9.95 -0.90 -25.74
C TYR A 52 10.92 0.21 -25.30
N ILE A 53 11.44 1.02 -26.22
CA ILE A 53 12.35 2.11 -25.84
C ILE A 53 11.61 3.19 -25.01
N ASN A 54 10.44 3.62 -25.47
CA ASN A 54 9.73 4.78 -24.90
C ASN A 54 8.92 4.45 -23.63
N ASP A 55 8.27 3.29 -23.57
CA ASP A 55 7.32 2.94 -22.49
C ASP A 55 7.88 1.92 -21.47
N TYR A 56 9.01 1.28 -21.79
CA TYR A 56 9.65 0.28 -20.94
C TYR A 56 11.06 0.71 -20.52
N LEU A 57 11.99 0.87 -21.46
CA LEU A 57 13.40 1.11 -21.17
C LEU A 57 13.66 2.47 -20.52
N ILE A 58 13.22 3.57 -21.13
CA ILE A 58 13.41 4.94 -20.61
C ILE A 58 12.70 5.12 -19.25
N PRO A 59 11.42 4.72 -19.07
CA PRO A 59 10.75 4.80 -17.77
C PRO A 59 11.37 3.87 -16.73
N GLY A 60 11.87 2.70 -17.14
CA GLY A 60 12.57 1.75 -16.28
C GLY A 60 13.83 2.35 -15.67
N PHE A 61 14.72 2.90 -16.50
CA PHE A 61 15.91 3.63 -16.02
C PHE A 61 15.54 4.83 -15.15
N LYS A 62 14.54 5.64 -15.56
CA LYS A 62 14.07 6.78 -14.76
C LYS A 62 13.61 6.36 -13.36
N LYS A 63 12.88 5.25 -13.23
CA LYS A 63 12.49 4.68 -11.93
C LYS A 63 13.72 4.23 -11.13
N ILE A 64 14.69 3.55 -11.74
CA ILE A 64 15.94 3.16 -11.06
C ILE A 64 16.70 4.38 -10.53
N PHE A 65 16.91 5.43 -11.35
CA PHE A 65 17.58 6.66 -10.90
C PHE A 65 16.82 7.36 -9.76
N MET A 66 15.49 7.41 -9.81
CA MET A 66 14.68 7.91 -8.69
C MET A 66 14.83 7.03 -7.43
N GLY A 67 14.91 5.70 -7.60
CA GLY A 67 15.16 4.74 -6.52
C GLY A 67 16.49 4.97 -5.81
N ILE A 68 17.56 5.29 -6.56
CA ILE A 68 18.88 5.66 -6.00
C ILE A 68 18.73 6.88 -5.09
N GLY A 69 18.12 7.96 -5.59
CA GLY A 69 17.90 9.17 -4.80
C GLY A 69 17.03 8.93 -3.55
N TYR A 70 15.99 8.11 -3.67
CA TYR A 70 15.09 7.79 -2.56
C TYR A 70 15.80 6.97 -1.47
N LYS A 71 16.43 5.83 -1.83
CA LYS A 71 16.99 4.89 -0.86
C LYS A 71 18.37 5.31 -0.35
N PHE A 72 19.29 5.62 -1.26
CA PHE A 72 20.71 5.83 -0.92
C PHE A 72 21.06 7.28 -0.59
N VAL A 73 20.19 8.25 -0.92
CA VAL A 73 20.38 9.65 -0.50
C VAL A 73 19.37 10.00 0.59
N ILE A 74 18.07 10.07 0.28
CA ILE A 74 17.07 10.62 1.21
C ILE A 74 16.88 9.74 2.45
N ALA A 75 16.58 8.44 2.28
CA ALA A 75 16.38 7.55 3.42
C ALA A 75 17.66 7.38 4.27
N PHE A 76 18.82 7.29 3.61
CA PHE A 76 20.14 7.27 4.26
C PHE A 76 20.39 8.51 5.12
N MET A 77 20.13 9.72 4.59
CA MET A 77 20.27 10.96 5.35
C MET A 77 19.28 11.05 6.52
N ILE A 78 18.02 10.63 6.34
CA ILE A 78 17.05 10.58 7.44
C ILE A 78 17.52 9.62 8.54
N ASN A 79 18.04 8.46 8.16
CA ASN A 79 18.53 7.46 9.11
C ASN A 79 19.72 7.99 9.93
N ILE A 80 20.77 8.49 9.27
CA ILE A 80 22.00 8.93 9.94
C ILE A 80 21.81 10.24 10.70
N PHE A 81 21.22 11.27 10.10
CA PHE A 81 21.17 12.59 10.72
C PHE A 81 19.99 12.78 11.68
N LEU A 82 18.89 12.04 11.48
CA LEU A 82 17.67 12.20 12.29
C LEU A 82 17.45 10.98 13.18
N MET A 83 17.13 9.80 12.62
CA MET A 83 16.70 8.65 13.42
C MET A 83 17.76 8.16 14.41
N SER A 84 19.03 8.04 13.99
CA SER A 84 20.12 7.57 14.87
C SER A 84 20.43 8.50 16.04
N ARG A 85 19.97 9.76 15.97
CA ARG A 85 20.17 10.80 16.98
C ARG A 85 19.02 10.89 17.99
N ILE A 86 17.92 10.16 17.78
CA ILE A 86 16.78 10.17 18.69
C ILE A 86 17.10 9.30 19.92
N PRO A 87 16.95 9.82 21.15
CA PRO A 87 17.18 9.03 22.36
C PRO A 87 16.26 7.81 22.43
N SER A 88 16.84 6.65 22.77
CA SER A 88 16.12 5.39 22.99
C SER A 88 15.13 5.46 24.16
N LYS A 89 15.43 6.27 25.19
CA LYS A 89 14.49 6.51 26.30
C LYS A 89 13.28 7.30 25.79
N PRO A 90 12.05 6.79 25.95
CA PRO A 90 10.85 7.49 25.50
C PRO A 90 10.64 8.78 26.28
N SER A 91 10.45 9.86 25.54
CA SER A 91 9.99 11.18 26.00
C SER A 91 8.97 11.69 24.98
N PHE A 92 8.09 12.61 25.36
CA PHE A 92 7.09 13.16 24.44
C PHE A 92 7.72 13.69 23.13
N THR A 93 8.82 14.42 23.26
CA THR A 93 9.58 14.96 22.12
C THR A 93 10.22 13.85 21.28
N SER A 94 10.91 12.88 21.89
CA SER A 94 11.57 11.80 21.14
C SER A 94 10.57 10.93 20.38
N VAL A 95 9.40 10.62 20.98
CA VAL A 95 8.33 9.86 20.32
C VAL A 95 7.77 10.61 19.10
N ILE A 96 7.54 11.92 19.21
CA ILE A 96 7.03 12.73 18.09
C ILE A 96 8.07 12.88 16.97
N CYS A 97 9.33 13.14 17.32
CA CYS A 97 10.42 13.17 16.35
C CYS A 97 10.58 11.81 15.65
N TYR A 98 10.49 10.71 16.39
CA TYR A 98 10.59 9.36 15.83
C TYR A 98 9.43 9.07 14.88
N MET A 99 8.19 9.38 15.27
CA MET A 99 7.00 9.19 14.44
C MET A 99 7.16 9.77 13.03
N TYR A 100 7.58 11.03 12.90
CA TYR A 100 7.73 11.66 11.59
C TYR A 100 8.97 11.16 10.83
N THR A 101 10.11 11.03 11.51
CA THR A 101 11.36 10.59 10.86
C THR A 101 11.27 9.15 10.38
N TYR A 102 10.72 8.24 11.18
CA TYR A 102 10.41 6.87 10.79
C TYR A 102 9.42 6.81 9.62
N SER A 103 8.34 7.60 9.65
CA SER A 103 7.35 7.64 8.56
C SER A 103 7.97 8.03 7.21
N LEU A 104 8.84 9.04 7.21
CA LEU A 104 9.54 9.49 6.01
C LEU A 104 10.62 8.49 5.59
N TYR A 105 11.42 7.98 6.52
CA TYR A 105 12.42 6.93 6.28
C TYR A 105 11.79 5.71 5.61
N LEU A 106 10.73 5.16 6.19
CA LEU A 106 10.03 3.98 5.67
C LEU A 106 9.49 4.23 4.26
N PHE A 107 8.92 5.41 4.00
CA PHE A 107 8.45 5.78 2.67
C PHE A 107 9.58 5.86 1.64
N PHE A 108 10.69 6.52 1.96
CA PHE A 108 11.80 6.68 1.01
C PHE A 108 12.60 5.38 0.82
N ASP A 109 12.82 4.60 1.88
CA ASP A 109 13.56 3.34 1.80
C ASP A 109 12.81 2.27 0.99
N PHE A 110 11.53 2.04 1.33
CA PHE A 110 10.71 1.02 0.69
C PHE A 110 10.10 1.52 -0.65
N GLY A 111 9.85 2.82 -0.78
CA GLY A 111 9.52 3.45 -2.05
C GLY A 111 10.69 3.40 -3.04
N GLY A 112 11.92 3.65 -2.58
CA GLY A 112 13.13 3.50 -3.38
C GLY A 112 13.37 2.05 -3.81
N TYR A 113 13.20 1.09 -2.90
CA TYR A 113 13.21 -0.34 -3.24
C TYR A 113 12.15 -0.69 -4.29
N SER A 114 10.90 -0.24 -4.09
CA SER A 114 9.80 -0.48 -5.03
C SER A 114 10.09 0.09 -6.43
N LEU A 115 10.77 1.24 -6.51
CA LEU A 115 11.21 1.84 -7.76
C LEU A 115 12.28 1.00 -8.48
N PHE A 116 13.19 0.34 -7.75
CA PHE A 116 14.12 -0.63 -8.35
C PHE A 116 13.40 -1.87 -8.90
N ALA A 117 12.46 -2.43 -8.13
CA ALA A 117 11.67 -3.59 -8.54
C ALA A 117 10.86 -3.29 -9.81
N VAL A 118 10.11 -2.19 -9.82
CA VAL A 118 9.31 -1.77 -10.98
C VAL A 118 10.21 -1.37 -12.15
N GLY A 119 11.26 -0.59 -11.92
CA GLY A 119 12.17 -0.14 -12.97
C GLY A 119 12.87 -1.30 -13.68
N THR A 120 13.36 -2.27 -12.91
CA THR A 120 13.93 -3.52 -13.46
C THR A 120 12.87 -4.33 -14.21
N SER A 121 11.67 -4.49 -13.65
CA SER A 121 10.58 -5.19 -14.32
C SER A 121 10.26 -4.62 -15.71
N TYR A 122 10.25 -3.28 -15.84
CA TYR A 122 10.01 -2.61 -17.12
C TYR A 122 11.11 -2.95 -18.14
N ILE A 123 12.38 -2.93 -17.73
CA ILE A 123 13.51 -3.32 -18.61
C ILE A 123 13.38 -4.79 -19.06
N PHE A 124 12.80 -5.67 -18.24
CA PHE A 124 12.49 -7.05 -18.61
C PHE A 124 11.18 -7.23 -19.39
N GLY A 125 10.57 -6.15 -19.88
CA GLY A 125 9.39 -6.19 -20.75
C GLY A 125 8.05 -6.34 -20.03
N ILE A 126 8.00 -6.18 -18.70
CA ILE A 126 6.77 -6.38 -17.89
C ILE A 126 6.50 -5.12 -17.07
N GLN A 127 5.39 -4.41 -17.29
CA GLN A 127 5.13 -3.14 -16.60
C GLN A 127 4.58 -3.33 -15.18
N ALA A 128 5.35 -3.87 -14.22
CA ALA A 128 4.89 -4.11 -12.84
C ALA A 128 4.16 -2.90 -12.21
N PRO A 129 3.07 -3.12 -11.43
CA PRO A 129 2.28 -2.01 -10.89
C PRO A 129 3.06 -1.19 -9.86
N ASP A 130 2.97 0.14 -9.94
CA ASP A 130 3.59 1.02 -8.94
C ASP A 130 3.02 0.82 -7.53
N ASN A 131 3.90 0.80 -6.54
CA ASN A 131 3.54 0.61 -5.13
C ASN A 131 3.17 1.90 -4.40
N PHE A 132 3.55 3.07 -4.92
CA PHE A 132 3.37 4.37 -4.24
C PHE A 132 2.97 5.48 -5.19
N ASN A 133 2.03 6.33 -4.78
CA ASN A 133 1.61 7.52 -5.53
C ASN A 133 1.29 8.70 -4.60
N LYS A 134 2.33 9.41 -4.15
CA LYS A 134 2.22 10.61 -3.29
C LYS A 134 1.26 10.39 -2.10
N PRO A 135 1.48 9.36 -1.24
CA PRO A 135 0.51 8.95 -0.22
C PRO A 135 0.26 10.00 0.85
N PHE A 136 1.27 10.80 1.22
CA PHE A 136 1.13 11.87 2.21
C PHE A 136 0.33 13.10 1.72
N LEU A 137 -0.11 13.12 0.45
CA LEU A 137 -1.02 14.13 -0.11
C LEU A 137 -2.48 13.63 -0.20
N SER A 138 -2.84 12.64 0.60
CA SER A 138 -4.20 12.07 0.63
C SER A 138 -5.12 12.88 1.52
N LYS A 139 -6.35 13.14 1.08
CA LYS A 139 -7.37 13.90 1.83
C LYS A 139 -8.07 13.08 2.91
N ASP A 140 -8.01 11.76 2.81
CA ASP A 140 -8.56 10.85 3.80
C ASP A 140 -7.85 9.50 3.74
N MET A 141 -8.11 8.64 4.73
CA MET A 141 -7.42 7.37 4.84
C MET A 141 -7.86 6.31 3.81
N LYS A 142 -9.02 6.46 3.16
CA LYS A 142 -9.35 5.62 1.99
C LYS A 142 -8.47 5.99 0.81
N GLU A 143 -8.24 7.28 0.58
CA GLU A 143 -7.31 7.77 -0.44
C GLU A 143 -5.84 7.41 -0.11
N PHE A 144 -5.45 7.45 1.17
CA PHE A 144 -4.12 6.98 1.60
C PHE A 144 -3.88 5.53 1.17
N TRP A 145 -4.83 4.64 1.44
CA TRP A 145 -4.74 3.23 1.06
C TRP A 145 -4.87 2.95 -0.45
N THR A 146 -5.25 3.92 -1.30
CA THR A 146 -5.11 3.79 -2.77
C THR A 146 -3.77 4.32 -3.31
N ARG A 147 -2.93 4.87 -2.43
CA ARG A 147 -1.65 5.52 -2.75
C ARG A 147 -0.43 4.96 -2.00
N TRP A 148 -0.64 4.22 -0.90
CA TRP A 148 0.36 3.55 -0.09
C TRP A 148 0.34 2.04 -0.32
N HIS A 149 1.51 1.43 -0.58
CA HIS A 149 1.70 0.00 -0.88
C HIS A 149 0.58 -0.60 -1.75
N ILE A 150 0.35 0.05 -2.89
CA ILE A 150 -0.85 -0.09 -3.73
C ILE A 150 -1.11 -1.54 -4.14
N SER A 151 -0.05 -2.32 -4.43
CA SER A 151 -0.19 -3.73 -4.81
C SER A 151 -0.79 -4.58 -3.69
N LEU A 152 -0.25 -4.49 -2.47
CA LEU A 152 -0.75 -5.14 -1.25
C LEU A 152 -2.17 -4.68 -0.93
N SER A 153 -2.42 -3.37 -0.91
CA SER A 153 -3.73 -2.80 -0.63
C SER A 153 -4.81 -3.31 -1.60
N ARG A 154 -4.52 -3.35 -2.91
CA ARG A 154 -5.42 -3.91 -3.92
C ARG A 154 -5.61 -5.42 -3.77
N TRP A 155 -4.55 -6.17 -3.45
CA TRP A 155 -4.64 -7.61 -3.23
C TRP A 155 -5.59 -7.94 -2.06
N PHE A 156 -5.41 -7.27 -0.91
CA PHE A 156 -6.31 -7.38 0.24
C PHE A 156 -7.73 -6.88 -0.07
N GLY A 157 -7.85 -5.80 -0.86
CA GLY A 157 -9.11 -5.23 -1.32
C GLY A 157 -9.97 -6.19 -2.16
N ASP A 158 -9.36 -6.91 -3.11
CA ASP A 158 -10.04 -7.94 -3.90
C ASP A 158 -10.28 -9.22 -3.09
N TYR A 159 -9.21 -9.82 -2.55
CA TYR A 159 -9.26 -11.19 -2.04
C TYR A 159 -9.82 -11.34 -0.63
N ILE A 160 -9.76 -10.30 0.22
CA ILE A 160 -10.30 -10.34 1.59
C ILE A 160 -11.55 -9.47 1.68
N PHE A 161 -11.41 -8.15 1.46
CA PHE A 161 -12.50 -7.19 1.65
C PHE A 161 -13.70 -7.49 0.74
N SER A 162 -13.49 -7.53 -0.57
CA SER A 162 -14.59 -7.68 -1.54
C SER A 162 -15.28 -9.03 -1.40
N ARG A 163 -14.52 -10.12 -1.19
CA ARG A 163 -15.08 -11.45 -0.91
C ARG A 163 -15.92 -11.49 0.34
N PHE A 164 -15.43 -10.93 1.45
CA PHE A 164 -16.19 -10.89 2.70
C PHE A 164 -17.50 -10.11 2.54
N VAL A 165 -17.48 -8.95 1.88
CA VAL A 165 -18.68 -8.15 1.60
C VAL A 165 -19.67 -8.94 0.73
N ILE A 166 -19.23 -9.50 -0.40
CA ILE A 166 -20.10 -10.27 -1.31
C ILE A 166 -20.71 -11.49 -0.60
N ALA A 167 -19.90 -12.28 0.12
CA ALA A 167 -20.37 -13.44 0.86
C ALA A 167 -21.37 -13.06 1.96
N SER A 168 -21.13 -11.94 2.67
CA SER A 168 -22.01 -11.47 3.73
C SER A 168 -23.33 -10.91 3.21
N MET A 169 -23.33 -10.24 2.05
CA MET A 169 -24.55 -9.80 1.37
C MET A 169 -25.35 -10.98 0.83
N ARG A 170 -24.71 -11.95 0.15
CA ARG A 170 -25.37 -13.17 -0.37
C ARG A 170 -26.03 -13.98 0.76
N LYS A 171 -25.33 -14.16 1.89
CA LYS A 171 -25.84 -14.87 3.07
C LYS A 171 -26.71 -14.00 4.00
N LYS A 172 -27.09 -12.78 3.59
CA LYS A 172 -27.89 -11.80 4.37
C LYS A 172 -27.41 -11.60 5.83
N ARG A 173 -26.10 -11.74 6.09
CA ARG A 173 -25.50 -11.69 7.45
C ARG A 173 -25.71 -10.38 8.19
N PHE A 174 -25.91 -9.28 7.45
CA PHE A 174 -26.10 -7.94 8.02
C PHE A 174 -27.32 -7.26 7.37
N LYS A 175 -28.15 -6.61 8.19
CA LYS A 175 -29.31 -5.83 7.71
C LYS A 175 -28.91 -4.61 6.86
N LYS A 176 -27.70 -4.08 7.01
CA LYS A 176 -27.20 -2.88 6.31
C LYS A 176 -25.85 -3.17 5.63
N ARG A 177 -25.74 -2.83 4.33
CA ARG A 177 -24.48 -2.95 3.55
C ARG A 177 -23.32 -2.15 4.16
N ALA A 178 -23.61 -1.02 4.82
CA ALA A 178 -22.61 -0.23 5.54
C ALA A 178 -21.94 -1.04 6.66
N THR A 179 -22.72 -1.75 7.49
CA THR A 179 -22.19 -2.61 8.55
C THR A 179 -21.31 -3.73 8.00
N ALA A 180 -21.73 -4.37 6.91
CA ALA A 180 -20.92 -5.38 6.23
C ALA A 180 -19.57 -4.80 5.74
N SER A 181 -19.58 -3.57 5.21
CA SER A 181 -18.37 -2.85 4.78
C SER A 181 -17.45 -2.49 5.95
N HIS A 182 -18.01 -2.06 7.09
CA HIS A 182 -17.22 -1.70 8.28
C HIS A 182 -16.55 -2.92 8.91
N VAL A 183 -17.28 -4.03 9.04
CA VAL A 183 -16.71 -5.31 9.51
C VAL A 183 -15.65 -5.82 8.51
N ALA A 184 -15.88 -5.67 7.21
CA ALA A 184 -14.88 -6.04 6.20
C ALA A 184 -13.60 -5.18 6.29
N GLN A 185 -13.70 -3.87 6.55
CA GLN A 185 -12.53 -2.99 6.77
C GLN A 185 -11.72 -3.46 7.97
N MET A 186 -12.38 -3.74 9.11
CA MET A 186 -11.73 -4.26 10.31
C MET A 186 -11.02 -5.59 10.06
N ILE A 187 -11.69 -6.57 9.47
CA ILE A 187 -11.11 -7.89 9.17
C ILE A 187 -9.93 -7.75 8.21
N THR A 188 -10.08 -6.97 7.14
CA THR A 188 -9.04 -6.80 6.12
C THR A 188 -7.76 -6.20 6.71
N MET A 189 -7.89 -5.15 7.53
CA MET A 189 -6.73 -4.52 8.16
C MET A 189 -6.13 -5.34 9.31
N LEU A 190 -6.95 -6.09 10.06
CA LEU A 190 -6.46 -7.03 11.07
C LEU A 190 -5.63 -8.16 10.44
N VAL A 191 -6.11 -8.76 9.34
CA VAL A 191 -5.37 -9.79 8.61
C VAL A 191 -4.12 -9.21 7.94
N MET A 192 -4.16 -7.96 7.47
CA MET A 192 -2.97 -7.26 6.95
C MET A 192 -1.93 -6.99 8.05
N GLY A 193 -2.36 -6.62 9.27
CA GLY A 193 -1.48 -6.53 10.43
C GLY A 193 -0.83 -7.88 10.75
N ALA A 194 -1.63 -8.94 10.87
CA ALA A 194 -1.13 -10.30 11.11
C ALA A 194 -0.19 -10.82 10.01
N TRP A 195 -0.36 -10.37 8.75
CA TRP A 195 0.53 -10.70 7.64
C TRP A 195 1.92 -10.07 7.78
N HIS A 196 2.04 -8.89 8.39
CA HIS A 196 3.33 -8.30 8.74
C HIS A 196 4.01 -9.01 9.93
N GLY A 197 3.21 -9.56 10.86
CA GLY A 197 3.70 -10.44 11.92
C GLY A 197 2.70 -10.59 13.07
N LEU A 198 3.00 -11.51 13.99
CA LEU A 198 2.14 -11.84 15.14
C LEU A 198 2.50 -11.08 16.43
N THR A 199 3.44 -10.14 16.37
CA THR A 199 3.74 -9.25 17.50
C THR A 199 2.60 -8.27 17.76
N TRP A 200 2.43 -7.86 19.03
CA TRP A 200 1.27 -7.09 19.47
C TRP A 200 1.08 -5.78 18.70
N TYR A 201 2.19 -5.12 18.32
CA TYR A 201 2.18 -3.84 17.63
C TYR A 201 1.72 -3.93 16.16
N TYR A 202 2.00 -5.03 15.44
CA TYR A 202 1.45 -5.23 14.09
C TYR A 202 -0.06 -5.51 14.13
N ILE A 203 -0.54 -6.23 15.14
CA ILE A 203 -1.97 -6.44 15.38
C ILE A 203 -2.66 -5.12 15.76
N ALA A 204 -2.05 -4.32 16.66
CA ALA A 204 -2.53 -3.00 17.05
C ALA A 204 -2.59 -2.03 15.85
N TYR A 205 -1.58 -2.05 14.97
CA TYR A 205 -1.58 -1.32 13.70
C TYR A 205 -2.76 -1.71 12.80
N GLY A 206 -3.01 -3.01 12.63
CA GLY A 206 -4.15 -3.52 11.85
C GLY A 206 -5.51 -3.07 12.42
N VAL A 207 -5.68 -3.14 13.74
CA VAL A 207 -6.89 -2.64 14.42
C VAL A 207 -7.04 -1.13 14.24
N TYR A 208 -5.96 -0.36 14.44
CA TYR A 208 -5.94 1.09 14.26
C TYR A 208 -6.37 1.49 12.85
N GLN A 209 -5.76 0.92 11.82
CA GLN A 209 -6.07 1.22 10.42
C GLN A 209 -7.50 0.84 10.05
N GLY A 210 -8.00 -0.29 10.56
CA GLY A 210 -9.40 -0.70 10.42
C GLY A 210 -10.36 0.33 11.02
N LEU A 211 -10.15 0.73 12.28
CA LEU A 211 -10.99 1.70 12.99
C LEU A 211 -11.00 3.06 12.28
N VAL A 212 -9.82 3.54 11.88
CA VAL A 212 -9.65 4.81 11.17
C VAL A 212 -10.37 4.80 9.82
N LEU A 213 -10.35 3.70 9.08
CA LEU A 213 -11.11 3.53 7.83
C LEU A 213 -12.63 3.52 8.04
N VAL A 214 -13.10 2.90 9.12
CA VAL A 214 -14.52 2.91 9.52
C VAL A 214 -14.96 4.32 9.91
N LEU A 215 -14.18 5.00 10.77
CA LEU A 215 -14.43 6.38 11.19
C LEU A 215 -14.43 7.35 10.01
N THR A 216 -13.49 7.20 9.09
CA THR A 216 -13.45 7.97 7.82
C THR A 216 -14.75 7.79 7.03
N ASP A 217 -15.22 6.55 6.87
CA ASP A 217 -16.47 6.28 6.16
C ASP A 217 -17.71 6.86 6.85
N ILE A 218 -17.78 6.75 8.19
CA ILE A 218 -18.86 7.31 9.00
C ILE A 218 -18.86 8.85 8.91
N TYR A 219 -17.69 9.48 9.07
CA TYR A 219 -17.52 10.93 9.00
C TYR A 219 -17.99 11.46 7.64
N GLN A 220 -17.50 10.90 6.53
CA GLN A 220 -17.88 11.31 5.18
C GLN A 220 -19.38 11.19 4.90
N LYS A 221 -20.03 10.15 5.44
CA LYS A 221 -21.46 9.88 5.23
C LYS A 221 -22.39 10.67 6.15
N LYS A 222 -22.00 10.92 7.41
CA LYS A 222 -22.86 11.56 8.42
C LYS A 222 -22.56 13.04 8.66
N SER A 223 -21.32 13.50 8.54
CA SER A 223 -20.94 14.87 8.88
C SER A 223 -21.56 15.89 7.92
N LYS A 224 -22.43 16.77 8.44
CA LYS A 224 -22.94 17.94 7.70
C LYS A 224 -21.80 18.88 7.33
N PHE A 225 -20.83 19.08 8.23
CA PHE A 225 -19.65 19.92 8.02
C PHE A 225 -18.80 19.43 6.84
N TYR A 226 -18.51 18.12 6.77
CA TYR A 226 -17.81 17.53 5.64
C TYR A 226 -18.57 17.77 4.32
N LYS A 227 -19.87 17.46 4.30
CA LYS A 227 -20.69 17.62 3.09
C LYS A 227 -20.73 19.06 2.57
N LYS A 228 -20.69 20.04 3.47
CA LYS A 228 -20.62 21.47 3.14
C LYS A 228 -19.25 21.84 2.55
N HIS A 229 -18.17 21.61 3.28
CA HIS A 229 -16.85 22.18 2.95
C HIS A 229 -15.94 21.28 2.09
N LYS A 230 -16.31 20.02 1.76
CA LYS A 230 -15.48 19.07 0.96
C LYS A 230 -15.03 19.53 -0.44
N LYS A 231 -15.48 20.69 -0.92
CA LYS A 231 -15.06 21.30 -2.20
C LYS A 231 -14.15 22.52 -2.01
N GLU A 232 -13.93 22.95 -0.78
CA GLU A 232 -13.24 24.20 -0.44
C GLU A 232 -11.74 23.92 -0.24
N LYS A 233 -10.88 24.71 -0.90
CA LYS A 233 -9.42 24.47 -0.94
C LYS A 233 -8.77 24.46 0.44
N TRP A 234 -9.22 25.32 1.36
CA TRP A 234 -8.70 25.34 2.73
C TRP A 234 -9.01 24.02 3.47
N PHE A 235 -10.19 23.46 3.24
CA PHE A 235 -10.61 22.22 3.88
C PHE A 235 -9.88 21.01 3.29
N GLU A 236 -9.58 21.02 1.98
CA GLU A 236 -8.68 20.04 1.35
C GLU A 236 -7.27 20.04 1.98
N ILE A 237 -6.71 21.22 2.28
CA ILE A 237 -5.42 21.33 2.98
C ILE A 237 -5.52 20.76 4.42
N VAL A 238 -6.55 21.14 5.18
CA VAL A 238 -6.79 20.59 6.53
C VAL A 238 -6.96 19.07 6.50
N GLN A 239 -7.69 18.56 5.51
CA GLN A 239 -7.87 17.13 5.28
C GLN A 239 -6.54 16.39 5.04
N ILE A 240 -5.65 16.97 4.22
CA ILE A 240 -4.32 16.40 3.95
C ILE A 240 -3.46 16.39 5.23
N VAL A 241 -3.42 17.50 5.97
CA VAL A 241 -2.65 17.62 7.22
C VAL A 241 -3.14 16.61 8.27
N VAL A 242 -4.45 16.52 8.49
CA VAL A 242 -5.04 15.56 9.45
C VAL A 242 -4.76 14.11 9.02
N THR A 243 -4.90 13.80 7.73
CA THR A 243 -4.62 12.45 7.20
C THR A 243 -3.15 12.09 7.32
N PHE A 244 -2.23 13.04 7.11
CA PHE A 244 -0.80 12.85 7.31
C PHE A 244 -0.48 12.48 8.76
N HIS A 245 -0.99 13.23 9.75
CA HIS A 245 -0.76 12.91 11.16
C HIS A 245 -1.34 11.54 11.56
N ILE A 246 -2.53 11.18 11.06
CA ILE A 246 -3.16 9.87 11.28
C ILE A 246 -2.30 8.74 10.68
N ALA A 247 -1.83 8.91 9.44
CA ALA A 247 -0.94 7.95 8.80
C ALA A 247 0.37 7.78 9.57
N CYS A 248 1.02 8.89 9.96
CA CYS A 248 2.25 8.88 10.75
C CYS A 248 2.09 8.19 12.11
N PHE A 249 0.99 8.44 12.83
CA PHE A 249 0.73 7.75 14.10
C PHE A 249 0.51 6.24 13.90
N GLY A 250 -0.16 5.85 12.82
CA GLY A 250 -0.22 4.44 12.42
C GLY A 250 1.18 3.84 12.18
N LEU A 251 2.06 4.55 11.46
CA LEU A 251 3.43 4.08 11.21
C LEU A 251 4.30 4.06 12.49
N LEU A 252 4.06 4.94 13.46
CA LEU A 252 4.68 4.85 14.79
C LEU A 252 4.31 3.53 15.49
N ILE A 253 3.02 3.15 15.49
CA ILE A 253 2.59 1.85 16.05
C ILE A 253 3.27 0.71 15.29
N PHE A 254 3.26 0.76 13.96
CA PHE A 254 3.87 -0.26 13.10
C PHE A 254 5.37 -0.47 13.38
N SER A 255 6.09 0.59 13.77
CA SER A 255 7.54 0.53 14.01
C SER A 255 7.96 -0.39 15.17
N GLY A 256 7.09 -0.61 16.16
CA GLY A 256 7.43 -1.34 17.39
C GLY A 256 8.57 -0.72 18.22
N HIS A 257 8.99 0.53 17.97
CA HIS A 257 10.24 1.07 18.53
C HIS A 257 10.25 1.24 20.05
N TYR A 258 9.07 1.40 20.68
CA TYR A 258 8.88 1.54 22.12
C TYR A 258 8.01 0.41 22.70
N ALA A 259 8.06 -0.77 22.07
CA ALA A 259 7.14 -1.90 22.30
C ALA A 259 7.75 -3.10 23.05
#